data_AF-A0A800ASF2-F1
#
_entry.id   AF-A0A800ASF2-F1
#
_cell.length_a   1.000
_cell.length_b   1.000
_cell.length_c   1.000
_cell.angle_alpha   90.00
_cell.angle_beta   90.00
_cell.angle_gamma   90.00
#
_symmetry.space_group_name_H-M   'P 1'
#
loop_
_entity.id
_entity.type
_entity.pdbx_description
1 polymer ?
#
loop_
_entity_poly.entity_id
_entity_poly.type
_entity_poly.pdbx_seq_one_letter_code
_entity_poly.pdbx_strand_id
1 'polypeptide(L)'
;MKVAIVRFPGTNCEFDTQYAFDLIGCKTTIVWHKQKEIPKDIDLIVIPGGFSYGDYLRSGAIARFSPIIEEVVKFAKKGGYILGICNGFQILLESHLLPGAMKRNENLHFISKFQYIKVLNNNNIFLSKLKKD
;
A
#
# COMPACT_ATOMS: atom_id res chain seq x y z
N MET A 1 -0.86 6.43 17.03
CA MET A 1 -1.10 5.45 15.96
C MET A 1 0.20 4.70 15.70
N LYS A 2 0.16 3.37 15.60
CA LYS A 2 1.28 2.51 15.19
C LYS A 2 1.03 2.00 13.76
N VAL A 3 2.02 2.18 12.89
CA VAL A 3 1.92 1.92 11.45
C VAL A 3 2.97 0.88 11.04
N ALA A 4 2.54 -0.20 10.42
CA ALA A 4 3.42 -1.19 9.81
C ALA A 4 3.58 -0.88 8.31
N ILE A 5 4.81 -0.69 7.85
CA ILE A 5 5.12 -0.39 6.44
C ILE A 5 5.75 -1.64 5.82
N VAL A 6 5.05 -2.28 4.89
CA VAL A 6 5.51 -3.54 4.29
C VAL A 6 6.52 -3.27 3.19
N ARG A 7 7.74 -3.82 3.33
CA ARG A 7 8.81 -3.69 2.34
C ARG A 7 9.04 -5.00 1.61
N PHE A 8 8.96 -4.94 0.28
CA PHE A 8 9.33 -6.00 -0.65
C PHE A 8 10.69 -5.70 -1.30
N PRO A 9 11.36 -6.70 -1.89
CA PRO A 9 12.47 -6.42 -2.79
C PRO A 9 12.00 -5.48 -3.91
N GLY A 10 12.66 -4.35 -4.13
CA GLY A 10 12.29 -3.35 -5.16
C GLY A 10 11.24 -2.32 -4.72
N THR A 11 10.72 -2.39 -3.50
CA THR A 11 10.07 -1.23 -2.87
C THR A 11 11.08 -0.08 -2.77
N ASN A 12 10.65 1.15 -3.03
CA ASN A 12 11.54 2.32 -2.99
C ASN A 12 10.95 3.57 -2.28
N CYS A 13 9.68 3.52 -1.87
CA CYS A 13 9.02 4.62 -1.15
C CYS A 13 8.74 4.29 0.32
N GLU A 14 9.36 3.25 0.89
CA GLU A 14 9.13 2.86 2.29
C GLU A 14 9.62 3.93 3.27
N PHE A 15 10.74 4.59 2.97
CA PHE A 15 11.29 5.65 3.81
C PHE A 15 10.56 6.97 3.64
N ASP A 16 10.10 7.29 2.42
CA ASP A 16 9.20 8.44 2.18
C ASP A 16 7.89 8.28 2.96
N THR A 17 7.35 7.06 2.96
CA THR A 17 6.14 6.72 3.73
C THR A 17 6.39 6.84 5.22
N GLN A 18 7.51 6.30 5.73
CA GLN A 18 7.91 6.45 7.13
C GLN A 18 8.01 7.92 7.52
N TYR A 19 8.74 8.72 6.74
CA TYR A 19 8.92 10.14 6.98
C TYR A 19 7.58 10.90 7.02
N ALA A 20 6.66 10.62 6.10
CA ALA A 20 5.34 11.25 6.08
C ALA A 20 4.53 10.96 7.36
N PHE A 21 4.61 9.74 7.89
CA PHE A 21 3.95 9.36 9.14
C PHE A 21 4.65 9.94 10.38
N ASP A 22 5.98 10.04 10.35
CA ASP A 22 6.76 10.62 11.45
C ASP A 22 6.43 12.11 11.61
N LEU A 23 6.23 12.85 10.52
CA LEU A 23 5.82 14.27 10.54
C LEU A 23 4.48 14.53 11.26
N ILE A 24 3.60 13.52 11.33
CA ILE A 24 2.31 13.60 12.03
C ILE A 24 2.32 12.85 13.37
N GLY A 25 3.50 12.51 13.89
CA GLY A 25 3.68 11.91 15.21
C GLY A 25 3.26 10.44 15.32
N CYS A 26 3.18 9.72 14.20
CA CYS A 26 2.91 8.29 14.21
C CYS A 26 4.18 7.49 14.51
N LYS A 27 4.03 6.30 15.11
CA LYS A 27 5.15 5.36 15.29
C LYS A 27 5.15 4.37 14.13
N THR A 28 6.25 4.29 13.40
CA THR A 28 6.36 3.46 12.19
C THR A 28 7.30 2.28 12.41
N THR A 29 6.98 1.13 11.81
CA THR A 29 7.85 -0.04 11.77
C THR A 29 7.90 -0.58 10.35
N ILE A 30 9.09 -0.70 9.77
CA ILE A 30 9.28 -1.34 8.48
C ILE A 30 9.30 -2.87 8.69
N VAL A 31 8.42 -3.56 7.97
CA VAL A 31 8.19 -5.01 8.06
C VAL A 31 8.67 -5.66 6.77
N TRP A 32 9.55 -6.65 6.89
CA TRP A 32 10.12 -7.34 5.73
C TRP A 32 9.16 -8.38 5.16
N HIS A 33 9.06 -8.48 3.83
CA HIS A 33 8.06 -9.34 3.19
C HIS A 33 8.09 -10.85 3.55
N LYS A 34 9.23 -11.36 4.03
CA LYS A 34 9.37 -12.76 4.48
C LYS A 34 8.90 -12.99 5.92
N GLN A 35 8.62 -11.92 6.68
CA GLN A 35 8.08 -12.07 8.03
C GLN A 35 6.71 -12.72 7.97
N LYS A 36 6.42 -13.54 8.98
CA LYS A 36 5.17 -14.32 9.11
C LYS A 36 4.25 -13.77 10.20
N GLU A 37 4.57 -12.58 10.68
CA GLU A 37 3.81 -11.89 11.70
C GLU A 37 3.87 -10.39 11.44
N ILE A 38 2.74 -9.72 11.68
CA ILE A 38 2.68 -8.27 11.80
C ILE A 38 2.96 -7.93 13.27
N PRO A 39 3.73 -6.86 13.57
CA PRO A 39 3.93 -6.42 14.95
C PRO A 39 2.59 -6.28 15.71
N LYS A 40 2.63 -6.51 17.02
CA LYS A 40 1.44 -6.34 17.86
C LYS A 40 1.02 -4.87 17.93
N ASP A 41 -0.28 -4.66 18.17
CA ASP A 41 -0.92 -3.35 18.35
C ASP A 41 -0.77 -2.41 17.14
N ILE A 42 -0.74 -2.94 15.91
CA ILE A 42 -0.73 -2.13 14.70
C ILE A 42 -2.14 -1.62 14.40
N ASP A 43 -2.26 -0.31 14.20
CA ASP A 43 -3.52 0.35 13.84
C ASP A 43 -3.73 0.40 12.31
N LEU A 44 -2.63 0.46 11.56
CA LEU A 44 -2.61 0.64 10.11
C LEU A 44 -1.45 -0.13 9.47
N ILE A 45 -1.76 -0.87 8.40
CA ILE A 45 -0.75 -1.41 7.49
C ILE A 45 -0.68 -0.53 6.25
N VAL A 46 0.53 -0.16 5.85
CA VAL A 46 0.79 0.57 4.60
C VAL A 46 1.63 -0.30 3.69
N ILE A 47 1.17 -0.47 2.45
CA ILE A 47 1.97 -1.00 1.35
C ILE A 47 2.40 0.19 0.48
N PRO A 48 3.67 0.60 0.54
CA PRO A 48 4.17 1.80 -0.14
C PRO A 48 4.35 1.57 -1.64
N GLY A 49 4.72 2.65 -2.34
CA GLY A 49 5.05 2.63 -3.77
C GLY A 49 6.40 1.98 -4.09
N GLY A 50 6.66 1.86 -5.40
CA GLY A 50 7.92 1.39 -5.96
C GLY A 50 7.74 0.38 -7.08
N PHE A 51 8.66 -0.56 -7.19
CA PHE A 51 8.70 -1.58 -8.24
C PHE A 51 8.98 -2.94 -7.61
N SER A 52 8.04 -3.44 -6.80
CA SER A 52 8.22 -4.73 -6.13
C SER A 52 8.58 -5.83 -7.14
N TYR A 53 9.68 -6.53 -6.88
CA TYR A 53 10.29 -7.52 -7.78
C TYR A 53 10.56 -6.99 -9.21
N GLY A 54 10.84 -5.69 -9.33
CA GLY A 54 11.09 -5.02 -10.61
C GLY A 54 9.88 -5.00 -11.55
N ASP A 55 8.68 -5.29 -11.03
CA ASP A 55 7.47 -5.50 -11.84
C ASP A 55 7.65 -6.52 -12.99
N TYR A 56 8.60 -7.46 -12.86
CA TYR A 56 9.08 -8.30 -13.98
C TYR A 56 8.01 -9.13 -14.68
N LEU A 57 7.06 -9.70 -13.93
CA LEU A 57 5.93 -10.43 -14.50
C LEU A 57 4.79 -9.46 -14.86
N ARG A 58 4.32 -8.76 -13.83
CA ARG A 58 3.30 -7.71 -13.85
C ARG A 58 3.40 -6.97 -12.53
N SER A 59 3.06 -5.68 -12.52
CA SER A 59 3.24 -4.85 -11.34
C SER A 59 2.54 -5.42 -10.11
N GLY A 60 3.30 -5.63 -9.04
CA GLY A 60 2.82 -6.21 -7.78
C GLY A 60 2.47 -7.71 -7.80
N ALA A 61 2.49 -8.38 -8.96
CA ALA A 61 1.98 -9.75 -9.08
C ALA A 61 2.81 -10.79 -8.31
N ILE A 62 4.14 -10.61 -8.25
CA ILE A 62 5.02 -11.52 -7.51
C ILE A 62 4.91 -11.29 -6.00
N ALA A 63 4.70 -10.04 -5.57
CA ALA A 63 4.65 -9.67 -4.16
C ALA A 63 3.52 -10.37 -3.40
N ARG A 64 2.40 -10.68 -4.07
CA ARG A 64 1.24 -11.37 -3.49
C ARG A 64 1.58 -12.72 -2.85
N PHE A 65 2.64 -13.38 -3.32
CA PHE A 65 3.08 -14.69 -2.82
C PHE A 65 4.03 -14.60 -1.61
N SER A 66 4.32 -13.38 -1.14
CA SER A 66 5.18 -13.20 0.03
C SER A 66 4.46 -13.62 1.30
N PRO A 67 5.17 -14.26 2.26
CA PRO A 67 4.58 -14.71 3.53
C PRO A 67 3.80 -13.62 4.28
N ILE A 68 4.29 -12.37 4.25
CA ILE A 68 3.63 -11.28 4.95
C ILE A 68 2.21 -11.00 4.45
N ILE A 69 1.90 -11.30 3.18
CA ILE A 69 0.59 -11.02 2.58
C ILE A 69 -0.50 -11.85 3.26
N GLU A 70 -0.19 -13.07 3.70
CA GLU A 70 -1.14 -13.88 4.48
C GLU A 70 -1.56 -13.16 5.76
N GLU A 71 -0.61 -12.52 6.45
CA GLU A 71 -0.89 -11.74 7.66
C GLU A 71 -1.61 -10.44 7.37
N VAL A 72 -1.28 -9.76 6.26
CA VAL A 72 -2.02 -8.58 5.79
C VAL A 72 -3.49 -8.93 5.51
N VAL A 73 -3.75 -10.08 4.88
CA VAL A 73 -5.11 -10.57 4.63
C VAL A 73 -5.83 -10.90 5.94
N LYS A 74 -5.15 -11.56 6.90
CA LYS A 74 -5.72 -11.83 8.23
C LYS A 74 -6.04 -10.54 8.97
N PHE A 75 -5.18 -9.53 8.88
CA PHE A 75 -5.39 -8.21 9.47
C PHE A 75 -6.62 -7.52 8.86
N ALA A 76 -6.75 -7.53 7.54
CA ALA A 76 -7.93 -7.02 6.83
C ALA A 76 -9.23 -7.67 7.31
N LYS A 77 -9.25 -9.01 7.40
CA LYS A 77 -10.42 -9.79 7.83
C LYS A 77 -10.85 -9.51 9.27
N LYS A 78 -9.94 -9.03 10.12
CA LYS A 78 -10.23 -8.58 11.49
C LYS A 78 -10.73 -7.14 11.57
N GLY A 79 -10.93 -6.46 10.43
CA GLY A 79 -11.36 -5.07 10.37
C GLY A 79 -10.22 -4.06 10.46
N GLY A 80 -8.96 -4.50 10.35
CA GLY A 80 -7.81 -3.61 10.35
C GLY A 80 -7.73 -2.75 9.08
N TYR A 81 -7.15 -1.55 9.22
CA TYR A 81 -7.04 -0.60 8.11
C TYR A 81 -5.78 -0.82 7.27
N ILE A 82 -5.95 -0.82 5.94
CA ILE A 82 -4.84 -1.02 5.00
C ILE A 82 -4.85 0.10 3.97
N LEU A 83 -3.68 0.69 3.73
CA LEU A 83 -3.45 1.71 2.71
C LEU A 83 -2.44 1.19 1.68
N GLY A 84 -2.85 1.10 0.41
CA GLY A 84 -1.95 0.77 -0.70
C GLY A 84 -1.68 1.99 -1.58
N ILE A 85 -0.41 2.35 -1.77
CA ILE A 85 0.01 3.54 -2.52
C ILE A 85 0.76 3.10 -3.78
N CYS A 86 0.34 3.56 -4.96
CA CYS A 86 0.98 3.23 -6.24
C CYS A 86 1.14 1.70 -6.44
N ASN A 87 2.36 1.17 -6.32
CA ASN A 87 2.62 -0.27 -6.36
C ASN A 87 1.89 -1.05 -5.26
N GLY A 88 1.73 -0.45 -4.07
CA GLY A 88 0.92 -1.06 -3.02
C GLY A 88 -0.54 -1.26 -3.39
N PHE A 89 -1.15 -0.33 -4.14
CA PHE A 89 -2.52 -0.51 -4.66
C PHE A 89 -2.58 -1.70 -5.63
N GLN A 90 -1.58 -1.83 -6.51
CA GLN A 90 -1.48 -2.95 -7.44
C GLN A 90 -1.34 -4.29 -6.69
N ILE A 91 -0.53 -4.33 -5.63
CA ILE A 91 -0.38 -5.51 -4.77
C ILE A 91 -1.70 -5.89 -4.08
N LEU A 92 -2.51 -4.92 -3.63
CA LEU A 92 -3.82 -5.19 -3.03
C LEU A 92 -4.83 -5.79 -4.02
N LEU A 93 -4.76 -5.42 -5.29
CA LEU A 93 -5.56 -6.05 -6.35
C LEU A 93 -5.09 -7.48 -6.62
N GLU A 94 -3.78 -7.67 -6.73
CA GLU A 94 -3.18 -8.99 -6.97
C GLU A 94 -3.40 -9.97 -5.81
N SER A 95 -3.47 -9.48 -4.57
CA SER A 95 -3.81 -10.27 -3.38
C SER A 95 -5.32 -10.46 -3.17
N HIS A 96 -6.15 -9.91 -4.06
CA HIS A 96 -7.61 -9.98 -4.00
C HIS A 96 -8.23 -9.33 -2.74
N LEU A 97 -7.50 -8.41 -2.11
CA LEU A 97 -8.05 -7.53 -1.07
C LEU A 97 -8.88 -6.39 -1.68
N LEU A 98 -8.63 -6.05 -2.94
CA LEU A 98 -9.44 -5.12 -3.72
C LEU A 98 -9.94 -5.80 -5.01
N PRO A 99 -11.13 -5.44 -5.50
CA PRO A 99 -11.65 -5.96 -6.76
C PRO A 99 -10.97 -5.28 -7.96
N GLY A 100 -10.86 -6.01 -9.07
CA GLY A 100 -10.38 -5.49 -10.35
C GLY A 100 -8.89 -5.77 -10.61
N ALA A 101 -8.32 -5.06 -11.59
CA ALA A 101 -6.93 -5.18 -12.00
C ALA A 101 -6.42 -3.88 -12.62
N MET A 102 -5.11 -3.68 -12.62
CA MET A 102 -4.45 -2.56 -13.31
C MET A 102 -3.89 -2.99 -14.65
N LYS A 103 -4.01 -2.12 -15.65
CA LYS A 103 -3.41 -2.28 -16.98
C LYS A 103 -2.24 -1.32 -17.15
N ARG A 104 -1.42 -1.59 -18.17
CA ARG A 104 -0.45 -0.61 -18.66
C ARG A 104 -1.18 0.65 -19.13
N ASN A 105 -0.52 1.80 -19.00
CA ASN A 105 -0.99 3.05 -19.57
C ASN A 105 -1.20 2.90 -21.08
N GLU A 106 -2.21 3.58 -21.64
CA GLU A 106 -2.54 3.48 -23.07
C GLU A 106 -1.39 3.91 -23.98
N ASN A 107 -0.61 4.90 -23.55
CA ASN A 107 0.58 5.38 -24.25
C ASN A 107 1.83 4.52 -24.00
N LEU A 108 1.75 3.47 -23.17
CA LEU A 108 2.84 2.57 -22.79
C LEU A 108 4.06 3.25 -22.14
N HIS A 109 3.93 4.50 -21.70
CA HIS A 109 5.00 5.25 -21.05
C HIS A 109 4.71 5.47 -19.56
N PHE A 110 5.78 5.54 -18.76
CA PHE A 110 5.69 5.98 -17.37
C PHE A 110 5.33 7.47 -17.33
N ILE A 111 4.45 7.83 -16.40
CA ILE A 111 3.95 9.21 -16.25
C ILE A 111 4.37 9.71 -14.87
N SER A 112 5.34 10.62 -14.83
CA SER A 112 5.72 11.36 -13.63
C SER A 112 5.28 12.81 -13.78
N LYS A 113 4.15 13.17 -13.16
CA LYS A 113 3.61 14.54 -13.22
C LYS A 113 2.78 14.86 -11.99
N PHE A 114 2.70 16.14 -11.65
CA PHE A 114 1.65 16.64 -10.78
C PHE A 114 0.30 16.52 -11.47
N GLN A 115 -0.71 16.07 -10.73
CA GLN A 115 -2.05 15.84 -11.27
C GLN A 115 -3.09 16.34 -10.27
N TYR A 116 -4.03 17.17 -10.76
CA TYR A 116 -5.20 17.55 -9.99
C TYR A 116 -6.18 16.37 -9.95
N ILE A 117 -6.66 16.06 -8.75
CA ILE A 117 -7.64 15.02 -8.47
C ILE A 117 -8.80 15.61 -7.65
N LYS A 118 -9.95 14.94 -7.72
CA LYS A 118 -11.21 15.34 -7.08
C LYS A 118 -11.69 14.26 -6.13
N VAL A 119 -12.18 14.64 -4.96
CA VAL A 119 -12.74 13.69 -3.98
C VAL A 119 -14.20 13.46 -4.31
N LEU A 120 -14.48 12.42 -5.11
CA LEU A 120 -15.85 12.05 -5.49
C LEU A 120 -16.62 11.35 -4.35
N ASN A 121 -15.90 10.70 -3.42
CA ASN A 121 -16.48 10.00 -2.29
C ASN A 121 -15.54 10.10 -1.08
N ASN A 122 -16.06 10.60 0.04
CA ASN A 122 -15.37 10.69 1.32
C ASN A 122 -16.05 9.86 2.43
N ASN A 123 -17.00 8.98 2.08
CA ASN A 123 -17.64 8.03 3.00
C ASN A 123 -16.71 6.83 3.29
N ASN A 124 -15.51 7.12 3.78
CA ASN A 124 -14.53 6.15 4.26
C ASN A 124 -13.59 6.83 5.25
N ILE A 125 -12.90 6.04 6.07
CA ILE A 125 -12.05 6.58 7.13
C ILE A 125 -10.92 7.48 6.61
N PHE A 126 -10.31 7.13 5.47
CA PHE A 126 -9.14 7.82 4.94
C PHE A 126 -9.46 9.21 4.38
N LEU A 127 -10.64 9.38 3.78
CA LEU A 127 -11.00 10.62 3.10
C LEU A 127 -12.08 11.43 3.84
N SER A 128 -12.61 10.94 4.96
CA SER A 128 -13.70 11.56 5.74
C SER A 128 -13.52 13.04 6.10
N LYS A 129 -12.27 13.50 6.25
CA LYS A 129 -11.95 14.91 6.57
C LYS A 129 -11.79 15.80 5.34
N LEU A 130 -11.81 15.24 4.14
CA LEU A 130 -11.69 15.99 2.90
C LEU A 130 -13.05 16.49 2.43
N LYS A 131 -13.07 17.70 1.86
CA LYS A 131 -14.27 18.26 1.23
C LYS A 131 -14.56 17.46 -0.04
N LYS A 132 -15.81 17.01 -0.16
CA LYS A 132 -16.35 16.42 -1.39
C LYS A 132 -16.63 17.52 -2.41
N ASP A 133 -16.34 17.25 -3.68
CA ASP A 133 -16.77 18.11 -4.78
C ASP A 133 -18.28 18.01 -5.04
#